data_AF-A0A935IC10-F1
#
_entry.id   AF-A0A935IC10-F1
#
_cell.length_a   1.000
_cell.length_b   1.000
_cell.length_c   1.000
_cell.angle_alpha   90.00
_cell.angle_beta   90.00
_cell.angle_gamma   90.00
#
_symmetry.space_group_name_H-M   'P 1'
#
loop_
_entity.id
_entity.type
_entity.pdbx_description
1 polymer ?
#
loop_
_entity_poly.entity_id
_entity_poly.type
_entity_poly.pdbx_seq_one_letter_code
_entity_poly.pdbx_strand_id
1 'polypeptide(L)'
;MVQKDQEFNAQTRKKQGRYDKRLILKIVSDIESGHPRKELQDQYGLGKRSIDRWMKDYGSIHYKDNIKRKSYSKLQKRTIVSAIEQGRMSIQEVQDAYGIKNSKLIRDWIIQFKNENDQLCELNGQVMSKNLTKNIGSNELALEKGFRRS
;
A
#
# COMPACT_ATOMS: atom_id res chain seq x y z
N MET A 1 3.94 43.38 3.07
CA MET A 1 2.96 43.25 1.98
C MET A 1 1.97 42.15 2.38
N VAL A 2 0.81 42.54 2.89
CA VAL A 2 -0.24 41.61 3.37
C VAL A 2 -1.15 41.31 2.18
N GLN A 3 -1.06 40.09 1.64
CA GLN A 3 -1.90 39.68 0.51
C GLN A 3 -3.29 39.27 1.02
N LYS A 4 -4.20 40.23 0.90
CA LYS A 4 -5.66 40.14 0.73
C LYS A 4 -6.30 38.79 1.07
N ASP A 5 -7.04 38.84 2.18
CA ASP A 5 -8.09 37.91 2.57
C ASP A 5 -9.08 37.68 1.42
N GLN A 6 -8.87 36.59 0.70
CA GLN A 6 -9.93 35.99 -0.11
C GLN A 6 -10.87 35.29 0.88
N GLU A 7 -11.98 35.98 1.19
CA GLU A 7 -13.12 35.45 1.94
C GLU A 7 -13.71 34.23 1.20
N PHE A 8 -13.11 33.05 1.44
CA PHE A 8 -13.68 31.78 1.00
C PHE A 8 -14.86 31.45 1.90
N ASN A 9 -16.04 31.81 1.42
CA ASN A 9 -17.32 31.57 2.07
C ASN A 9 -17.43 30.08 2.47
N ALA A 10 -17.31 29.78 3.77
CA ALA A 10 -17.38 28.43 4.34
C ALA A 10 -18.75 27.75 4.12
N GLN A 11 -19.71 28.47 3.55
CA GLN A 11 -21.08 28.04 3.29
C GLN A 11 -21.28 27.23 2.00
N THR A 12 -20.25 26.76 1.29
CA THR A 12 -20.47 25.93 0.08
C THR A 12 -20.49 24.43 0.38
N ARG A 13 -21.14 23.98 1.46
CA ARG A 13 -21.76 22.65 1.39
C ARG A 13 -22.93 22.76 0.42
N LYS A 14 -22.66 22.61 -0.88
CA LYS A 14 -23.74 22.37 -1.85
C LYS A 14 -24.54 21.18 -1.31
N LYS A 15 -25.88 21.18 -1.45
CA LYS A 15 -26.78 20.07 -1.07
C LYS A 15 -26.28 18.68 -1.56
N GLN A 16 -25.34 18.64 -2.51
CA GLN A 16 -24.64 17.46 -3.05
C GLN A 16 -23.19 17.24 -2.56
N GLY A 17 -22.81 17.75 -1.38
CA GLY A 17 -21.73 17.18 -0.56
C GLY A 17 -20.27 17.37 -1.03
N ARG A 18 -19.98 18.30 -1.95
CA ARG A 18 -18.60 18.57 -2.39
C ARG A 18 -18.12 19.97 -2.01
N TYR A 19 -16.94 20.03 -1.39
CA TYR A 19 -16.21 21.26 -1.07
C TYR A 19 -15.55 21.82 -2.33
N ASP A 20 -15.38 23.15 -2.40
CA ASP A 20 -14.66 23.80 -3.50
C ASP A 20 -13.20 23.35 -3.51
N LYS A 21 -12.69 22.98 -4.69
CA LYS A 21 -11.31 22.55 -4.89
C LYS A 21 -10.31 23.64 -4.47
N ARG A 22 -10.66 24.91 -4.64
CA ARG A 22 -9.80 26.04 -4.21
C ARG A 22 -9.62 26.06 -2.70
N LEU A 23 -10.69 25.87 -1.95
CA LEU A 23 -10.65 25.73 -0.49
C LEU A 23 -9.82 24.51 -0.08
N ILE A 24 -10.00 23.37 -0.74
CA ILE A 24 -9.22 22.15 -0.46
C ILE A 24 -7.71 22.42 -0.59
N LEU A 25 -7.30 23.04 -1.70
CA LEU A 25 -5.88 23.32 -1.95
C LEU A 25 -5.31 24.34 -0.96
N LYS A 26 -6.08 25.36 -0.58
CA LYS A 26 -5.69 26.33 0.44
C LYS A 26 -5.41 25.63 1.78
N ILE A 27 -6.37 24.83 2.25
CA ILE A 27 -6.25 24.09 3.53
C ILE A 27 -5.07 23.11 3.50
N VAL A 28 -4.82 22.45 2.38
CA VAL A 28 -3.66 21.55 2.23
C VAL A 28 -2.35 22.34 2.34
N SER A 29 -2.25 23.49 1.65
CA SER A 29 -1.08 24.38 1.74
C SER A 29 -0.85 24.91 3.15
N ASP A 30 -1.91 25.31 3.86
CA ASP A 30 -1.82 25.82 5.23
C ASP A 30 -1.30 24.74 6.19
N ILE A 31 -1.79 23.50 6.05
CA ILE A 31 -1.34 22.34 6.84
C ILE A 31 0.13 22.02 6.54
N GLU A 32 0.56 22.10 5.28
CA GLU A 32 1.96 21.87 4.91
C GLU A 32 2.89 22.97 5.40
N SER A 33 2.37 24.19 5.53
CA SER A 33 3.06 25.32 6.15
C SER A 33 3.12 25.23 7.68
N GLY A 34 2.50 24.21 8.28
CA GLY A 34 2.57 23.93 9.72
C GLY A 34 1.34 24.33 10.52
N HIS A 35 0.25 24.79 9.89
CA HIS A 35 -0.97 25.14 10.62
C HIS A 35 -1.62 23.90 11.26
N PRO A 36 -2.04 23.99 12.53
CA PRO A 36 -2.65 22.87 13.22
C PRO A 36 -4.02 22.56 12.62
N ARG A 37 -4.24 21.29 12.29
CA ARG A 37 -5.49 20.82 11.67
C ARG A 37 -6.74 21.17 12.47
N LYS A 38 -6.63 21.27 13.80
CA LYS A 38 -7.76 21.59 14.69
C LYS A 38 -8.23 23.02 14.49
N GLU A 39 -7.30 23.96 14.38
CA GLU A 39 -7.61 25.37 14.13
C GLU A 39 -8.31 25.57 12.79
N LEU A 40 -7.85 24.88 11.74
CA LEU A 40 -8.51 24.90 10.43
C LEU A 40 -9.89 24.21 10.44
N GLN A 41 -10.12 23.24 11.33
CA GLN A 41 -11.45 22.64 11.51
C GLN A 41 -12.42 23.63 12.13
N ASP A 42 -11.97 24.32 13.17
CA ASP A 42 -12.78 25.29 13.91
C ASP A 42 -13.06 26.54 13.05
N GLN A 43 -12.05 27.04 12.33
CA GLN A 43 -12.17 28.24 11.48
C GLN A 43 -13.08 28.03 10.26
N TYR A 44 -13.03 26.86 9.62
CA TYR A 44 -13.74 26.59 8.36
C TYR A 44 -14.90 25.60 8.51
N GLY A 45 -15.24 25.16 9.73
CA GLY A 45 -16.30 24.17 9.99
C GLY A 45 -16.04 22.82 9.30
N LEU A 46 -14.78 22.41 9.20
CA LEU A 46 -14.39 21.23 8.44
C LEU A 46 -14.48 19.95 9.27
N GLY A 47 -14.98 18.88 8.66
CA GLY A 47 -14.93 17.56 9.29
C GLY A 47 -13.52 16.98 9.26
N LYS A 48 -13.08 16.36 10.36
CA LYS A 48 -11.79 15.64 10.46
C LYS A 48 -11.52 14.71 9.28
N ARG A 49 -12.53 13.92 8.89
CA ARG A 49 -12.43 12.97 7.76
C ARG A 49 -12.19 13.67 6.41
N SER A 50 -12.72 14.87 6.22
CA SER A 50 -12.54 15.65 4.99
C SER A 50 -11.08 16.03 4.82
N ILE A 51 -10.48 16.59 5.89
CA ILE A 51 -9.05 16.98 5.90
C ILE A 51 -8.16 15.76 5.72
N ASP A 52 -8.44 14.64 6.40
CA ASP A 52 -7.66 13.40 6.27
C ASP A 52 -7.67 12.85 4.83
N ARG A 53 -8.81 12.97 4.14
CA ARG A 53 -8.95 12.61 2.72
C ARG A 53 -8.20 13.58 1.84
N TRP A 54 -8.30 14.89 2.07
CA TRP A 54 -7.60 15.88 1.26
C TRP A 54 -6.09 15.78 1.38
N MET A 55 -5.56 15.57 2.58
CA MET A 55 -4.12 15.34 2.76
C MET A 55 -3.65 14.03 2.11
N LYS A 56 -4.55 13.04 1.92
CA LYS A 56 -4.24 11.82 1.16
C LYS A 56 -4.21 12.10 -0.35
N ASP A 57 -5.21 12.81 -0.86
CA ASP A 57 -5.43 12.99 -2.29
C ASP A 57 -4.52 14.10 -2.85
N TYR A 58 -4.41 15.23 -2.14
CA TYR A 58 -3.73 16.45 -2.58
C TYR A 58 -2.44 16.80 -1.81
N GLY A 59 -2.15 16.13 -0.69
CA GLY A 59 -0.92 16.37 0.05
C GLY A 59 0.33 16.04 -0.76
N SER A 60 1.38 16.83 -0.55
CA SER A 60 2.71 16.66 -1.13
C SER A 60 3.33 15.32 -0.72
N ILE A 61 4.31 14.89 -1.51
CA ILE A 61 5.09 13.68 -1.25
C ILE A 61 5.82 13.83 0.09
N HIS A 62 6.42 15.00 0.34
CA HIS A 62 7.07 15.32 1.61
C HIS A 62 6.12 15.19 2.81
N TYR A 63 4.89 15.64 2.69
CA TYR A 63 3.88 15.49 3.75
C TYR A 63 3.51 14.02 3.99
N LYS A 64 3.32 13.27 2.90
CA LYS A 64 2.96 11.85 2.94
C LYS A 64 4.06 10.99 3.56
N ASP A 65 5.31 11.31 3.30
CA ASP A 65 6.47 10.56 3.77
C ASP A 65 6.87 10.91 5.21
N ASN A 66 6.66 12.16 5.64
CA ASN A 66 7.08 12.63 6.97
C ASN A 66 5.99 12.59 8.05
N ILE A 67 4.72 12.84 7.71
CA ILE A 67 3.65 13.01 8.71
C ILE A 67 2.68 11.82 8.77
N LYS A 68 2.45 11.13 7.65
CA LYS A 68 1.84 9.78 7.72
C LYS A 68 2.97 8.76 7.85
N ARG A 69 2.71 7.70 8.63
CA ARG A 69 3.63 6.55 8.78
C ARG A 69 4.21 6.22 7.40
N LYS A 70 5.55 6.28 7.26
CA LYS A 70 6.25 5.93 6.02
C LYS A 70 5.62 4.66 5.43
N SER A 71 5.07 4.79 4.23
CA SER A 71 4.42 3.68 3.53
C SER A 71 5.46 3.04 2.61
N TYR A 72 5.82 1.79 2.91
CA TYR A 72 6.73 1.02 2.06
C TYR A 72 5.93 0.28 0.99
N SER A 73 6.34 0.42 -0.27
CA SER A 73 5.74 -0.31 -1.39
C SER A 73 6.01 -1.83 -1.27
N LYS A 74 5.18 -2.67 -1.93
CA LYS A 74 5.39 -4.13 -1.92
C LYS A 74 6.76 -4.52 -2.47
N LEU A 75 7.24 -3.81 -3.50
CA LEU A 75 8.56 -4.04 -4.11
C LEU A 75 9.70 -3.70 -3.14
N GLN A 76 9.62 -2.56 -2.45
CA GLN A 76 10.61 -2.18 -1.44
C GLN A 76 10.66 -3.19 -0.30
N LYS A 77 9.50 -3.61 0.21
CA LYS A 77 9.42 -4.64 1.26
C LYS A 77 10.08 -5.95 0.80
N ARG A 78 9.80 -6.41 -0.42
CA ARG A 78 10.39 -7.65 -0.96
C ARG A 78 11.91 -7.56 -1.10
N THR A 79 12.40 -6.41 -1.56
CA THR A 79 13.85 -6.17 -1.71
C THR A 79 14.55 -6.20 -0.37
N ILE A 80 13.97 -5.55 0.64
CA ILE A 80 14.47 -5.54 2.02
C ILE A 80 14.48 -6.95 2.60
N VAL A 81 13.36 -7.68 2.51
CA VAL A 81 13.25 -9.04 3.04
C VAL A 81 14.25 -9.98 2.37
N SER A 82 14.37 -9.91 1.03
CA SER A 82 15.31 -10.76 0.29
C SER A 82 16.78 -10.49 0.67
N ALA A 83 17.15 -9.22 0.87
CA ALA A 83 18.50 -8.88 1.30
C ALA A 83 18.81 -9.39 2.72
N ILE A 84 17.82 -9.37 3.62
CA ILE A 84 17.94 -9.94 4.97
C ILE A 84 18.07 -11.47 4.91
N GLU A 85 17.22 -12.14 4.12
CA GLU A 85 17.26 -13.61 3.96
C GLU A 85 18.58 -14.11 3.37
N GLN A 86 19.17 -13.33 2.47
CA GLN A 86 20.48 -13.62 1.87
C GLN A 86 21.66 -13.25 2.77
N GLY A 87 21.41 -12.68 3.96
CA GLY A 87 22.45 -12.24 4.88
C GLY A 87 23.25 -11.03 4.39
N ARG A 88 22.77 -10.31 3.37
CA ARG A 88 23.44 -9.13 2.78
C ARG A 88 23.24 -7.86 3.60
N MET A 89 22.17 -7.80 4.38
CA MET A 89 21.92 -6.73 5.34
C MET A 89 21.30 -7.31 6.62
N SER A 90 21.73 -6.81 7.76
CA SER A 90 21.11 -7.03 9.05
C SER A 90 19.87 -6.16 9.23
N ILE A 91 19.01 -6.51 10.20
CA ILE A 91 17.84 -5.70 10.55
C ILE A 91 18.26 -4.28 10.90
N GLN A 92 19.36 -4.10 11.62
CA GLN A 92 19.87 -2.77 12.03
C GLN A 92 20.33 -1.95 10.83
N GLU A 93 21.11 -2.54 9.92
CA GLU A 93 21.55 -1.85 8.70
C GLU A 93 20.37 -1.45 7.81
N VAL A 94 19.31 -2.25 7.75
CA VAL A 94 18.06 -1.88 7.07
C VAL A 94 17.37 -0.70 7.77
N GLN A 95 17.36 -0.67 9.10
CA GLN A 95 16.78 0.45 9.84
C GLN A 95 17.49 1.75 9.53
N ASP A 96 18.82 1.73 9.44
CA ASP A 96 19.64 2.89 9.14
C ASP A 96 19.53 3.29 7.67
N ALA A 97 19.68 2.34 6.75
CA ALA A 97 19.65 2.60 5.29
C ALA A 97 18.29 3.09 4.78
N TYR A 98 17.19 2.56 5.34
CA TYR A 98 15.83 2.91 4.89
C TYR A 98 15.09 3.83 5.88
N GLY A 99 15.74 4.21 6.99
CA GLY A 99 15.16 5.05 8.03
C GLY A 99 13.91 4.43 8.67
N ILE A 100 13.96 3.11 8.93
CA ILE A 100 12.86 2.34 9.54
C ILE A 100 13.03 2.34 11.05
N LYS A 101 12.23 3.15 11.74
CA LYS A 101 12.36 3.28 13.20
C LYS A 101 11.96 2.03 13.99
N ASN A 102 11.11 1.16 13.42
CA ASN A 102 10.55 0.01 14.12
C ASN A 102 11.04 -1.31 13.54
N SER A 103 11.88 -2.02 14.29
CA SER A 103 12.39 -3.36 13.91
C SER A 103 11.30 -4.42 13.85
N LYS A 104 10.20 -4.27 14.62
CA LYS A 104 9.05 -5.20 14.57
C LYS A 104 8.39 -5.18 13.19
N LEU A 105 8.31 -4.01 12.56
CA LEU A 105 7.74 -3.87 11.22
C LEU A 105 8.50 -4.71 10.18
N ILE A 106 9.83 -4.78 10.29
CA ILE A 106 10.68 -5.58 9.41
C ILE A 106 10.44 -7.07 9.66
N ARG A 107 10.36 -7.49 10.92
CA ARG A 107 10.05 -8.89 11.28
C ARG A 107 8.68 -9.32 10.76
N ASP A 108 7.67 -8.47 10.88
CA ASP A 108 6.32 -8.73 10.36
C ASP A 108 6.34 -8.94 8.85
N TRP A 109 7.16 -8.17 8.10
CA TRP A 109 7.33 -8.39 6.66
C TRP A 109 7.99 -9.72 6.35
N ILE A 110 9.02 -10.12 7.09
CA ILE A 110 9.68 -11.42 6.90
C ILE A 110 8.67 -12.56 7.11
N ILE A 111 7.86 -12.50 8.18
CA ILE A 111 6.83 -13.51 8.47
C ILE A 111 5.78 -13.54 7.34
N GLN A 112 5.30 -12.37 6.92
CA GLN A 112 4.30 -12.28 5.86
C GLN A 112 4.81 -12.87 4.54
N PHE A 113 6.04 -12.56 4.14
CA PHE A 113 6.63 -13.05 2.90
C PHE A 113 6.94 -14.55 2.96
N LYS A 114 7.34 -15.10 4.11
CA LYS A 114 7.48 -16.54 4.30
C LYS A 114 6.14 -17.26 4.12
N ASN A 115 5.08 -16.78 4.78
CA ASN A 115 3.74 -17.36 4.63
C ASN A 115 3.21 -17.25 3.19
N GLU A 116 3.44 -16.13 2.50
CA GLU A 116 3.07 -15.97 1.07
C GLU A 116 3.84 -16.97 0.18
N ASN A 117 5.14 -17.18 0.44
CA ASN A 117 5.96 -18.14 -0.31
C ASN A 117 5.57 -19.60 -0.03
N ASP A 118 5.26 -19.95 1.22
CA ASP A 118 4.86 -21.31 1.61
C ASP A 118 3.52 -21.68 0.96
N GLN A 119 2.56 -20.76 0.94
CA GLN A 119 1.30 -20.93 0.20
C GLN A 119 1.51 -21.10 -1.31
N LEU A 120 2.43 -20.33 -1.91
CA LEU A 120 2.78 -20.49 -3.32
C LEU A 120 3.46 -21.84 -3.61
N CYS A 121 4.29 -22.32 -2.69
CA CYS A 121 4.95 -23.62 -2.78
C CYS A 121 3.93 -24.77 -2.74
N GLU A 122 2.98 -24.71 -1.80
CA GLU A 122 1.88 -25.68 -1.69
C GLU A 122 0.97 -25.67 -2.92
N LEU A 123 0.61 -24.49 -3.44
CA LEU A 123 -0.22 -24.35 -4.64
C LEU A 123 0.48 -24.87 -5.90
N ASN A 124 1.77 -24.54 -6.10
CA ASN A 124 2.53 -25.06 -7.23
C ASN A 124 2.68 -26.59 -7.18
N GLY A 125 2.88 -27.17 -5.99
CA GLY A 125 2.91 -28.62 -5.79
C GLY A 125 1.59 -29.31 -6.17
N GLN A 126 0.44 -28.69 -5.88
CA GLN A 126 -0.87 -29.21 -6.26
C GLN A 126 -1.17 -29.09 -7.76
N VAL A 127 -0.76 -27.99 -8.41
CA VAL A 127 -0.93 -27.80 -9.86
C VAL A 127 -0.09 -28.83 -10.64
N MET A 128 1.16 -29.04 -10.21
CA MET A 128 2.05 -30.05 -10.81
C MET A 128 1.49 -31.48 -10.65
N SER A 129 0.94 -31.82 -9.47
CA SER A 129 0.32 -33.13 -9.21
C SER A 129 -0.97 -33.39 -10.01
N LYS A 130 -1.78 -32.34 -10.26
CA LYS A 130 -3.00 -32.45 -11.10
C LYS A 130 -2.67 -32.60 -12.59
N ASN A 131 -1.56 -32.03 -13.06
CA ASN A 131 -1.12 -32.18 -14.44
C ASN A 131 -0.52 -33.57 -14.72
N LEU A 132 0.10 -34.21 -13.72
CA LEU A 132 0.60 -35.59 -13.85
C LEU A 132 -0.55 -36.61 -13.97
N THR A 133 -1.58 -36.46 -13.14
CA THR A 133 -2.74 -37.38 -13.12
C THR A 133 -3.61 -37.30 -14.38
N LYS A 134 -3.75 -36.12 -15.00
CA LYS A 134 -4.42 -35.98 -16.31
C LYS A 134 -3.66 -36.64 -17.46
N ASN A 135 -2.32 -36.66 -17.41
CA ASN A 135 -1.50 -37.26 -18.46
C ASN A 135 -1.54 -38.79 -18.40
N ILE A 136 -1.50 -39.38 -17.19
CA ILE A 136 -1.56 -40.83 -16.98
C ILE A 136 -2.89 -41.42 -17.49
N GLY A 137 -4.04 -40.81 -17.16
CA GLY A 137 -5.35 -41.29 -17.62
C GLY A 137 -5.57 -41.19 -19.13
N SER A 138 -4.79 -40.36 -19.83
CA SER A 138 -4.85 -40.23 -21.30
C SER A 138 -4.04 -41.31 -22.02
N ASN A 139 -2.95 -41.79 -21.40
CA ASN A 139 -2.07 -42.82 -21.99
C ASN A 139 -2.65 -44.25 -21.81
N GLU A 140 -3.39 -44.50 -20.74
CA GLU A 140 -4.04 -45.80 -20.49
C GLU A 140 -5.18 -46.08 -21.49
N LEU A 141 -5.99 -45.05 -21.82
CA LEU A 141 -7.06 -45.14 -22.83
C LEU A 141 -6.55 -45.30 -24.27
N ALA A 142 -5.28 -44.98 -24.54
CA ALA A 142 -4.67 -45.13 -25.86
C ALA A 142 -4.15 -46.55 -26.11
N LEU A 143 -3.76 -47.28 -25.06
CA LEU A 143 -3.20 -48.63 -25.16
C LEU A 143 -4.30 -49.72 -25.32
N GLU A 144 -5.47 -49.51 -24.74
CA GLU A 144 -6.55 -50.51 -24.79
C GLU A 144 -7.27 -50.59 -26.15
N LYS A 145 -7.25 -49.49 -26.93
CA LYS A 145 -7.85 -49.44 -28.28
C LYS A 145 -7.01 -50.14 -29.37
N GLY A 146 -5.77 -50.52 -29.08
CA GLY A 146 -4.88 -51.22 -30.00
C GLY A 146 -5.09 -52.73 -30.07
N PHE A 147 -5.74 -53.35 -29.07
CA PHE A 147 -5.76 -54.82 -28.92
C PHE A 147 -7.06 -55.50 -29.38
N ARG A 148 -8.03 -54.78 -29.97
CA ARG A 148 -9.31 -55.35 -30.46
C ARG A 148 -9.47 -55.31 -32.00
N ARG A 149 -8.37 -55.27 -32.75
CA ARG A 149 -8.38 -55.51 -34.20
C ARG A 149 -7.22 -56.44 -34.58
N SER A 150 -7.41 -57.74 -34.32
CA SER A 150 -6.76 -58.82 -35.05
C SER A 150 -7.78 -59.94 -35.26
#